data_AF-A0A8S0RB78-F1
#
_entry.id   AF-A0A8S0RB78-F1
#
_cell.length_a   1.000
_cell.length_b   1.000
_cell.length_c   1.000
_cell.angle_alpha   90.00
_cell.angle_beta   90.00
_cell.angle_gamma   90.00
#
_symmetry.space_group_name_H-M   'P 1'
#
loop_
_entity.id
_entity.type
_entity.pdbx_description
1 polymer ?
#
loop_
_entity_poly.entity_id
_entity_poly.type
_entity_poly.pdbx_seq_one_letter_code
_entity_poly.pdbx_strand_id
1 'polypeptide(L)'
;MHQVPNASPTAASASSEMYGSAVLDACKQMKARMEPIASKHTFACKCMLHVANRPLCTWNFFIKPDIGFDWGTGNGNPFSYFTIGVAFSKVEIDTLTGDFNRRRADVIMDLGFSINPAIDVGQIEGAFVQGLGWFALEELKWGDAAHKWVPAGCLYSCGPGSYKISSVNDVPFNFNVSLLKGAPNDKAIHSSKGIPEPPICLASSVIFAIKD
;
A
#
# COMPACT_ATOMS: atom_id res chain seq x y z
N MET A 1 -24.68 -7.07 -10.26
CA MET A 1 -25.38 -6.04 -9.47
C MET A 1 -24.40 -5.59 -8.39
N HIS A 2 -23.88 -4.36 -8.42
CA HIS A 2 -22.95 -3.88 -7.41
C HIS A 2 -23.68 -3.61 -6.10
N GLN A 3 -23.25 -4.23 -5.00
CA GLN A 3 -23.87 -4.09 -3.67
C GLN A 3 -23.57 -2.73 -3.01
N VAL A 4 -22.49 -2.05 -3.43
CA VAL A 4 -22.10 -0.72 -2.97
C VAL A 4 -22.04 0.21 -4.19
N PRO A 5 -23.01 1.13 -4.37
CA PRO A 5 -22.96 2.11 -5.45
C PRO A 5 -21.94 3.22 -5.14
N ASN A 6 -21.43 3.89 -6.19
CA ASN A 6 -20.55 5.07 -6.07
C ASN A 6 -19.27 4.83 -5.25
N ALA A 7 -18.76 3.60 -5.25
CA ALA A 7 -17.50 3.30 -4.58
C ALA A 7 -16.34 4.02 -5.28
N SER A 8 -15.50 4.70 -4.50
CA SER A 8 -14.22 5.23 -4.98
C SER A 8 -13.32 4.09 -5.47
N PRO A 9 -12.39 4.34 -6.41
CA PRO A 9 -11.41 3.34 -6.82
C PRO A 9 -10.55 2.88 -5.64
N THR A 10 -10.09 1.63 -5.67
CA THR A 10 -9.13 1.09 -4.69
C THR A 10 -7.73 1.61 -5.03
N ALA A 11 -7.37 2.78 -4.49
CA ALA A 11 -6.13 3.51 -4.80
C ALA A 11 -5.69 4.42 -3.64
N ALA A 12 -4.57 5.13 -3.82
CA ALA A 12 -4.03 6.15 -2.93
C ALA A 12 -3.70 5.64 -1.51
N SER A 13 -3.38 4.34 -1.40
CA SER A 13 -3.11 3.68 -0.12
C SER A 13 -4.21 3.83 0.95
N ALA A 14 -5.44 4.22 0.57
CA ALA A 14 -6.49 4.67 1.49
C ALA A 14 -7.62 3.66 1.71
N SER A 15 -7.66 2.59 0.92
CA SER A 15 -8.80 1.66 0.86
C SER A 15 -9.05 0.94 2.19
N SER A 16 -8.02 0.40 2.83
CA SER A 16 -8.16 -0.28 4.13
C SER A 16 -8.69 0.65 5.22
N GLU A 17 -8.32 1.93 5.15
CA GLU A 17 -8.79 2.94 6.09
C GLU A 17 -10.27 3.30 5.82
N MET A 18 -10.60 3.63 4.57
CA MET A 18 -11.96 4.04 4.20
C MET A 18 -12.97 2.92 4.38
N TYR A 19 -12.69 1.74 3.81
CA TYR A 19 -13.60 0.60 3.93
C TYR A 19 -13.56 0.00 5.33
N GLY A 20 -12.40 -0.03 6.00
CA GLY A 20 -12.30 -0.47 7.38
C GLY A 20 -13.16 0.40 8.30
N SER A 21 -13.15 1.72 8.12
CA SER A 21 -13.95 2.65 8.92
C SER A 21 -15.45 2.51 8.63
N ALA A 22 -15.84 2.32 7.37
CA ALA A 22 -17.24 2.05 7.00
C ALA A 22 -17.74 0.71 7.59
N VAL A 23 -16.91 -0.34 7.56
CA VAL A 23 -17.21 -1.65 8.17
C VAL A 23 -17.30 -1.53 9.70
N LEU A 24 -16.38 -0.81 10.33
CA LEU A 24 -16.39 -0.58 11.78
C LEU A 24 -17.68 0.13 12.21
N ASP A 25 -18.12 1.13 11.46
CA ASP A 25 -19.39 1.81 11.71
C ASP A 25 -20.59 0.85 11.57
N ALA A 26 -20.58 -0.03 10.55
CA ALA A 26 -21.59 -1.09 10.39
C ALA A 26 -21.63 -2.04 11.58
N CYS A 27 -20.48 -2.52 12.02
CA CYS A 27 -20.39 -3.37 13.20
C CYS A 27 -20.88 -2.66 14.47
N LYS A 28 -20.57 -1.37 14.66
CA LYS A 28 -21.03 -0.57 15.82
C LYS A 28 -22.55 -0.42 15.82
N GLN A 29 -23.14 -0.05 14.68
CA GLN A 29 -24.60 0.07 14.57
C GLN A 29 -25.31 -1.26 14.79
N MET A 30 -24.78 -2.36 14.23
CA MET A 30 -25.32 -3.70 14.46
C MET A 30 -25.22 -4.08 15.93
N LYS A 31 -24.06 -3.85 16.57
CA LYS A 31 -23.86 -4.14 18.00
C LYS A 31 -24.84 -3.36 18.87
N ALA A 32 -25.05 -2.07 18.63
CA ALA A 32 -26.01 -1.25 19.36
C ALA A 32 -27.47 -1.76 19.21
N ARG A 33 -27.84 -2.25 18.02
CA ARG A 33 -29.16 -2.89 17.81
C ARG A 33 -29.31 -4.20 18.57
N MET A 34 -28.21 -4.94 18.77
CA MET A 34 -28.20 -6.25 19.43
C MET A 34 -28.02 -6.19 20.94
N GLU A 35 -27.48 -5.09 21.47
CA GLU A 35 -27.18 -4.91 22.90
C GLU A 35 -28.39 -5.12 23.84
N PRO A 36 -29.62 -4.68 23.52
CA PRO A 36 -30.80 -4.96 24.35
C PRO A 36 -31.21 -6.44 24.40
N ILE A 37 -30.75 -7.25 23.44
CA ILE A 37 -31.05 -8.69 23.32
C ILE A 37 -29.96 -9.49 24.04
N ALA A 38 -28.70 -9.12 23.82
CA ALA A 38 -27.54 -9.76 24.42
C ALA A 38 -27.51 -9.65 25.96
N SER A 39 -28.08 -8.59 26.53
CA SER A 39 -28.20 -8.43 27.98
C SER A 39 -29.23 -9.38 28.63
N LYS A 40 -30.16 -9.93 27.84
CA LYS A 40 -31.26 -10.79 28.32
C LYS A 40 -31.05 -12.27 28.01
N HIS A 41 -30.15 -12.60 27.08
CA HIS A 41 -29.96 -13.96 26.60
C HIS A 41 -28.49 -14.24 26.26
N THR A 42 -27.99 -15.42 26.61
CA THR A 42 -26.67 -15.91 26.20
C THR A 42 -26.66 -16.25 24.71
N PHE A 43 -25.57 -15.90 24.02
CA PHE A 43 -25.39 -15.84 22.56
C PHE A 43 -25.39 -17.21 21.83
N ALA A 44 -26.02 -18.24 22.39
CA ALA A 44 -25.95 -19.60 21.88
C ALA A 44 -26.92 -19.91 20.72
N CYS A 45 -27.90 -19.04 20.41
CA CYS A 45 -28.99 -19.40 19.51
C CYS A 45 -29.12 -18.49 18.28
N LYS A 46 -28.79 -19.02 17.09
CA LYS A 46 -29.08 -18.43 15.76
C LYS A 46 -30.55 -18.01 15.57
N CYS A 47 -31.47 -18.60 16.34
CA CYS A 47 -32.91 -18.37 16.22
C CYS A 47 -33.38 -17.02 16.81
N MET A 48 -32.59 -16.40 17.70
CA MET A 48 -32.95 -15.14 18.37
C MET A 48 -32.95 -13.93 17.43
N LEU A 49 -32.13 -13.96 16.37
CA LEU A 49 -32.05 -12.91 15.36
C LEU A 49 -33.36 -12.78 14.55
N HIS A 50 -34.05 -13.90 14.34
CA HIS A 50 -35.32 -13.96 13.62
C HIS A 50 -36.49 -13.54 14.52
N VAL A 51 -36.44 -13.91 15.82
CA VAL A 51 -37.49 -13.63 16.81
C VAL A 51 -37.55 -12.15 17.20
N ALA A 52 -36.42 -11.43 17.16
CA ALA A 52 -36.39 -10.03 17.58
C ALA A 52 -37.02 -9.04 16.58
N ASN A 53 -37.40 -9.48 15.37
CA ASN A 53 -37.96 -8.66 14.30
C ASN A 53 -37.20 -7.32 14.07
N ARG A 54 -35.86 -7.37 14.13
CA ARG A 54 -34.99 -6.20 13.94
C ARG A 54 -34.30 -6.29 12.57
N PRO A 55 -34.12 -5.18 11.84
CA PRO A 55 -33.38 -5.17 10.59
C PRO A 55 -31.90 -5.47 10.84
N LEU A 56 -31.41 -6.53 10.19
CA LEU A 56 -30.03 -7.04 10.26
C LEU A 56 -29.14 -6.53 9.12
N CYS A 57 -29.63 -5.58 8.35
CA CYS A 57 -28.87 -4.85 7.36
C CYS A 57 -28.61 -3.41 7.84
N THR A 58 -27.41 -2.92 7.56
CA THR A 58 -26.98 -1.54 7.81
C THR A 58 -26.27 -1.02 6.56
N TRP A 59 -26.49 0.24 6.22
CA TRP A 59 -25.84 0.91 5.10
C TRP A 59 -25.06 2.09 5.64
N ASN A 60 -23.73 2.02 5.54
CA ASN A 60 -22.86 3.01 6.16
C ASN A 60 -21.83 3.53 5.19
N PHE A 61 -21.33 4.71 5.51
CA PHE A 61 -20.39 5.44 4.69
C PHE A 61 -19.36 6.11 5.58
N PHE A 62 -18.16 6.32 5.05
CA PHE A 62 -17.09 7.01 5.75
C PHE A 62 -16.52 8.10 4.86
N ILE A 63 -16.43 9.30 5.43
CA ILE A 63 -15.77 10.45 4.82
C ILE A 63 -14.59 10.78 5.72
N LYS A 64 -13.39 10.91 5.13
CA LYS A 64 -12.24 11.41 5.88
C LYS A 64 -12.48 12.88 6.24
N PRO A 65 -12.45 13.24 7.54
CA PRO A 65 -12.58 14.64 7.95
C PRO A 65 -11.32 15.44 7.58
N ASP A 66 -11.49 16.76 7.51
CA ASP A 66 -10.39 17.74 7.47
C ASP A 66 -9.40 17.63 6.29
N ILE A 67 -9.88 17.14 5.14
CA ILE A 67 -9.14 17.16 3.87
C ILE A 67 -9.68 18.28 2.97
N GLY A 68 -8.78 19.17 2.54
CA GLY A 68 -9.10 20.26 1.62
C GLY A 68 -7.88 21.13 1.38
N PHE A 69 -7.53 21.35 0.12
CA PHE A 69 -6.42 22.21 -0.29
C PHE A 69 -6.89 23.15 -1.40
N ASP A 70 -6.69 24.45 -1.18
CA ASP A 70 -7.00 25.47 -2.17
C ASP A 70 -5.74 25.80 -2.98
N TRP A 71 -5.76 25.44 -4.26
CA TRP A 71 -4.66 25.71 -5.20
C TRP A 71 -4.48 27.20 -5.53
N GLY A 72 -5.50 28.04 -5.31
CA GLY A 72 -5.41 29.48 -5.54
C GLY A 72 -4.62 30.19 -4.44
N THR A 73 -4.88 29.84 -3.18
CA THR A 73 -4.18 30.42 -2.01
C THR A 73 -2.97 29.61 -1.54
N GLY A 74 -2.82 28.37 -2.01
CA GLY A 74 -1.76 27.45 -1.59
C GLY A 74 -1.92 26.97 -0.14
N ASN A 75 -3.13 27.03 0.41
CA ASN A 75 -3.40 26.78 1.82
C ASN A 75 -4.40 25.63 2.01
N GLY A 76 -4.29 24.93 3.15
CA GLY A 76 -5.12 23.78 3.51
C GLY A 76 -4.33 22.48 3.71
N ASN A 77 -5.03 21.41 4.06
CA ASN A 77 -4.47 20.09 4.31
C ASN A 77 -4.88 19.13 3.18
N PRO A 78 -3.98 18.83 2.22
CA PRO A 78 -4.29 17.88 1.15
C PRO A 78 -4.28 16.42 1.65
N PHE A 79 -3.57 16.13 2.75
CA PHE A 79 -3.40 14.79 3.30
C PHE A 79 -3.76 14.76 4.79
N SER A 80 -4.33 13.64 5.25
CA SER A 80 -4.69 13.46 6.66
C SER A 80 -3.48 13.19 7.56
N TYR A 81 -2.54 12.36 7.09
CA TYR A 81 -1.29 12.02 7.76
C TYR A 81 -0.23 11.63 6.74
N PHE A 82 1.01 11.47 7.19
CA PHE A 82 2.14 11.04 6.39
C PHE A 82 2.71 9.71 6.90
N THR A 83 3.12 8.86 5.95
CA THR A 83 3.88 7.64 6.19
C THR A 83 5.35 7.95 5.93
N ILE A 84 6.21 7.60 6.87
CA ILE A 84 7.65 7.89 6.80
C ILE A 84 8.41 6.57 6.80
N GLY A 85 9.50 6.51 6.07
CA GLY A 85 10.37 5.35 6.06
C GLY A 85 11.79 5.70 5.64
N VAL A 86 12.70 4.80 5.95
CA VAL A 86 14.12 4.90 5.60
C VAL A 86 14.56 3.56 5.04
N ALA A 87 15.38 3.59 4.00
CA ALA A 87 16.04 2.41 3.46
C ALA A 87 17.54 2.61 3.34
N PHE A 88 18.27 1.54 3.62
CA PHE A 88 19.69 1.40 3.35
C PHE A 88 19.88 0.27 2.35
N SER A 89 20.71 0.48 1.33
CA SER A 89 21.02 -0.52 0.31
C SER A 89 22.52 -0.63 0.11
N LYS A 90 23.00 -1.86 -0.05
CA LYS A 90 24.39 -2.17 -0.41
C LYS A 90 24.41 -3.00 -1.68
N VAL A 91 25.14 -2.53 -2.68
CA VAL A 91 25.34 -3.22 -3.96
C VAL A 91 26.83 -3.52 -4.18
N GLU A 92 27.09 -4.41 -5.12
CA GLU A 92 28.42 -4.71 -5.64
C GLU A 92 28.33 -4.71 -7.15
N ILE A 93 29.17 -3.91 -7.82
CA ILE A 93 29.12 -3.69 -9.26
C ILE A 93 30.33 -4.36 -9.89
N ASP A 94 30.10 -5.09 -10.97
CA ASP A 94 31.15 -5.52 -11.88
C ASP A 94 31.47 -4.39 -12.86
N THR A 95 32.65 -3.78 -12.68
CA THR A 95 33.09 -2.64 -13.50
C THR A 95 33.38 -2.99 -14.95
N LEU A 96 33.52 -4.28 -15.29
CA LEU A 96 33.78 -4.72 -16.67
C LEU A 96 32.48 -4.95 -17.46
N THR A 97 31.44 -5.47 -16.82
CA THR A 97 30.17 -5.82 -17.47
C THR A 97 29.06 -4.81 -17.22
N GLY A 98 29.15 -4.03 -16.15
CA GLY A 98 28.09 -3.15 -15.68
C GLY A 98 26.98 -3.87 -14.91
N ASP A 99 27.12 -5.18 -14.68
CA ASP A 99 26.19 -5.94 -13.84
C ASP A 99 26.36 -5.59 -12.35
N PHE A 100 25.32 -5.76 -11.55
CA PHE A 100 25.36 -5.45 -10.13
C PHE A 100 24.52 -6.42 -9.27
N ASN A 101 25.11 -6.81 -8.16
CA ASN A 101 24.51 -7.68 -7.16
C ASN A 101 24.03 -6.88 -5.95
N ARG A 102 22.79 -7.11 -5.51
CA ARG A 102 22.22 -6.48 -4.31
C ARG A 102 22.59 -7.30 -3.07
N ARG A 103 23.61 -6.85 -2.33
CA ARG A 103 24.12 -7.58 -1.16
C ARG A 103 23.17 -7.48 0.04
N ARG A 104 22.64 -6.29 0.31
CA ARG A 104 21.80 -6.06 1.49
C ARG A 104 20.83 -4.91 1.27
N ALA A 105 19.62 -5.04 1.82
CA ALA A 105 18.69 -3.94 2.00
C ALA A 105 18.09 -3.99 3.41
N ASP A 106 18.06 -2.86 4.10
CA ASP A 106 17.37 -2.70 5.37
C ASP A 106 16.33 -1.60 5.22
N VAL A 107 15.07 -1.91 5.51
CA VAL A 107 13.95 -0.98 5.38
C VAL A 107 13.23 -0.85 6.72
N ILE A 108 13.07 0.39 7.19
CA ILE A 108 12.31 0.72 8.38
C ILE A 108 11.17 1.64 8.00
N MET A 109 9.94 1.24 8.34
CA MET A 109 8.73 1.99 8.01
C MET A 109 7.92 2.34 9.27
N ASP A 110 7.47 3.59 9.36
CA ASP A 110 6.47 4.02 10.33
C ASP A 110 5.06 3.81 9.76
N LEU A 111 4.42 2.73 10.22
CA LEU A 111 3.05 2.36 9.84
C LEU A 111 2.04 2.53 10.98
N GLY A 112 2.45 3.19 12.06
CA GLY A 112 1.73 3.17 13.32
C GLY A 112 1.42 1.77 13.84
N PHE A 113 0.20 1.55 14.30
CA PHE A 113 -0.26 0.24 14.74
C PHE A 113 -0.83 -0.54 13.57
N SER A 114 0.06 -1.33 12.96
CA SER A 114 -0.27 -2.27 11.90
C SER A 114 -1.48 -3.13 12.27
N ILE A 115 -2.46 -3.18 11.37
CA ILE A 115 -3.64 -4.06 11.50
C ILE A 115 -3.21 -5.52 11.33
N ASN A 116 -2.31 -5.78 10.37
CA ASN A 116 -1.74 -7.09 10.12
C ASN A 116 -0.27 -6.96 9.71
N PRO A 117 0.68 -7.17 10.65
CA PRO A 117 2.10 -6.99 10.38
C PRO A 117 2.63 -7.87 9.23
N ALA A 118 2.05 -9.06 9.02
CA ALA A 118 2.50 -9.96 7.96
C ALA A 118 2.13 -9.43 6.57
N ILE A 119 0.93 -8.85 6.41
CA ILE A 119 0.52 -8.21 5.16
C ILE A 119 1.36 -6.96 4.92
N ASP A 120 1.57 -6.16 5.96
CA ASP A 120 2.28 -4.89 5.87
C ASP A 120 3.75 -5.10 5.47
N VAL A 121 4.42 -6.11 6.04
CA VAL A 121 5.77 -6.51 5.63
C VAL A 121 5.78 -6.95 4.17
N GLY A 122 4.84 -7.80 3.74
CA GLY A 122 4.76 -8.23 2.34
C GLY A 122 4.52 -7.08 1.36
N GLN A 123 3.74 -6.06 1.76
CA GLN A 123 3.56 -4.84 0.97
C GLN A 123 4.85 -4.04 0.85
N ILE A 124 5.61 -3.88 1.95
CA ILE A 124 6.91 -3.19 1.93
C ILE A 124 7.90 -3.91 1.01
N GLU A 125 8.00 -5.23 1.14
CA GLU A 125 8.90 -6.06 0.31
C GLU A 125 8.53 -5.97 -1.17
N GLY A 126 7.24 -6.15 -1.49
CA GLY A 126 6.75 -6.08 -2.86
C GLY A 126 6.96 -4.70 -3.49
N ALA A 127 6.61 -3.64 -2.78
CA ALA A 127 6.78 -2.27 -3.23
C ALA A 127 8.26 -1.90 -3.41
N PHE A 128 9.14 -2.34 -2.51
CA PHE A 128 10.58 -2.13 -2.64
C PHE A 128 11.16 -2.86 -3.87
N VAL A 129 10.80 -4.11 -4.10
CA VAL A 129 11.27 -4.89 -5.26
C VAL A 129 10.71 -4.35 -6.58
N GLN A 130 9.48 -3.83 -6.58
CA GLN A 130 8.90 -3.12 -7.72
C GLN A 130 9.63 -1.79 -7.99
N GLY A 131 9.93 -1.02 -6.94
CA GLY A 131 10.72 0.20 -7.06
C GLY A 131 12.13 -0.09 -7.58
N LEU A 132 12.77 -1.17 -7.09
CA LEU A 132 14.07 -1.63 -7.57
C LEU A 132 14.03 -1.89 -9.08
N GLY A 133 13.00 -2.60 -9.53
CA GLY A 133 12.76 -2.86 -10.95
C GLY A 133 12.67 -1.55 -11.72
N TRP A 134 11.77 -0.65 -11.29
CA TRP A 134 11.57 0.65 -11.93
C TRP A 134 12.84 1.51 -12.03
N PHE A 135 13.67 1.47 -10.99
CA PHE A 135 14.86 2.31 -10.91
C PHE A 135 16.07 1.72 -11.64
N ALA A 136 16.27 0.41 -11.62
CA ALA A 136 17.55 -0.18 -12.02
C ALA A 136 17.46 -1.27 -13.10
N LEU A 137 16.28 -1.80 -13.44
CA LEU A 137 16.13 -2.95 -14.34
C LEU A 137 15.16 -2.70 -15.51
N GLU A 138 14.03 -2.07 -15.23
CA GLU A 138 12.90 -1.95 -16.15
C GLU A 138 13.12 -0.78 -17.14
N GLU A 139 13.27 -1.10 -18.42
CA GLU A 139 13.48 -0.13 -19.49
C GLU A 139 12.42 -0.29 -20.60
N LEU A 140 11.73 0.81 -20.93
CA LEU A 140 10.81 0.86 -22.07
C LEU A 140 11.53 1.38 -23.32
N LYS A 141 11.57 0.55 -24.37
CA LYS A 141 12.21 0.92 -25.65
C LYS A 141 11.17 1.25 -26.71
N TRP A 142 11.24 2.46 -27.22
CA TRP A 142 10.36 2.99 -28.25
C TRP A 142 11.13 3.21 -29.55
N GLY A 143 10.46 3.12 -30.69
CA GLY A 143 11.01 3.60 -31.95
C GLY A 143 11.17 5.11 -31.92
N ASP A 144 12.41 5.55 -31.69
CA ASP A 144 12.84 6.94 -31.60
C ASP A 144 14.15 7.15 -32.39
N ALA A 145 14.78 8.33 -32.23
CA ALA A 145 16.03 8.65 -32.93
C ALA A 145 17.21 7.73 -32.52
N ALA A 146 17.20 7.19 -31.30
CA ALA A 146 18.23 6.30 -30.77
C ALA A 146 17.98 4.83 -31.20
N HIS A 147 16.72 4.44 -31.36
CA HIS A 147 16.29 3.07 -31.66
C HIS A 147 15.67 2.92 -33.05
N LYS A 148 16.41 3.30 -34.10
CA LYS A 148 15.92 3.30 -35.50
C LYS A 148 15.50 1.93 -36.04
N TRP A 149 15.89 0.85 -35.36
CA TRP A 149 15.47 -0.52 -35.70
C TRP A 149 14.03 -0.85 -35.28
N VAL A 150 13.38 0.02 -34.50
CA VAL A 150 11.96 -0.07 -34.15
C VAL A 150 11.21 1.00 -34.93
N PRO A 151 10.06 0.69 -35.57
CA PRO A 151 9.25 1.69 -36.25
C PRO A 151 8.89 2.86 -35.33
N ALA A 152 8.98 4.09 -35.85
CA ALA A 152 8.77 5.31 -35.07
C ALA A 152 7.40 5.29 -34.36
N GLY A 153 7.41 5.55 -33.05
CA GLY A 153 6.20 5.54 -32.22
C GLY A 153 5.70 4.15 -31.78
N CYS A 154 6.35 3.06 -32.19
CA CYS A 154 6.04 1.72 -31.71
C CYS A 154 6.85 1.36 -30.46
N LEU A 155 6.20 0.69 -29.50
CA LEU A 155 6.87 0.09 -28.34
C LEU A 155 7.46 -1.28 -28.73
N TYR A 156 8.72 -1.52 -28.38
CA TYR A 156 9.40 -2.80 -28.59
C TYR A 156 9.28 -3.73 -27.36
N SER A 157 9.38 -3.17 -26.16
CA SER A 157 9.33 -3.89 -24.89
C SER A 157 7.90 -4.26 -24.48
N CYS A 158 7.17 -4.97 -25.35
CA CYS A 158 5.75 -5.33 -25.19
C CYS A 158 5.51 -6.66 -24.46
N GLY A 159 6.54 -7.27 -23.88
CA GLY A 159 6.40 -8.54 -23.18
C GLY A 159 7.65 -8.92 -22.38
N PRO A 160 7.57 -10.00 -21.57
CA PRO A 160 8.64 -10.38 -20.63
C PRO A 160 9.94 -10.81 -21.33
N GLY A 161 9.89 -11.09 -22.64
CA GLY A 161 11.08 -11.34 -23.45
C GLY A 161 11.98 -10.12 -23.56
N SER A 162 11.40 -8.92 -23.67
CA SER A 162 12.10 -7.65 -23.91
C SER A 162 11.93 -6.62 -22.79
N TYR A 163 10.99 -6.80 -21.88
CA TYR A 163 10.81 -6.02 -20.65
C TYR A 163 11.14 -6.89 -19.43
N LYS A 164 12.13 -6.48 -18.63
CA LYS A 164 12.66 -7.29 -17.52
C LYS A 164 12.24 -6.70 -16.19
N ILE A 165 11.19 -7.27 -15.61
CA ILE A 165 10.84 -7.05 -14.20
C ILE A 165 11.85 -7.74 -13.29
N SER A 166 11.91 -7.31 -12.04
CA SER A 166 12.68 -7.96 -10.98
C SER A 166 12.35 -9.45 -10.88
N SER A 167 13.36 -10.30 -10.94
CA SER A 167 13.27 -11.74 -10.73
C SER A 167 13.58 -12.12 -9.28
N VAL A 168 13.62 -13.43 -8.96
CA VAL A 168 14.04 -13.90 -7.64
C VAL A 168 15.51 -13.58 -7.37
N ASN A 169 16.36 -13.62 -8.40
CA ASN A 169 17.77 -13.23 -8.27
C ASN A 169 17.87 -11.72 -8.02
N ASP A 170 16.88 -10.96 -8.49
CA ASP A 170 16.47 -9.56 -8.19
C ASP A 170 16.73 -9.10 -6.75
N VAL A 171 16.24 -9.94 -5.85
CA VAL A 171 16.00 -9.59 -4.46
C VAL A 171 17.32 -9.48 -3.69
N PRO A 172 17.48 -8.47 -2.80
CA PRO A 172 18.66 -8.39 -1.94
C PRO A 172 18.89 -9.67 -1.15
N PHE A 173 20.14 -10.19 -1.16
CA PHE A 173 20.48 -11.45 -0.46
C PHE A 173 20.12 -11.40 1.03
N ASN A 174 20.41 -10.27 1.67
CA ASN A 174 19.97 -9.97 3.03
C ASN A 174 18.93 -8.86 2.97
N PHE A 175 17.65 -9.21 3.04
CA PHE A 175 16.56 -8.26 3.05
C PHE A 175 15.90 -8.21 4.43
N ASN A 176 16.12 -7.13 5.18
CA ASN A 176 15.56 -6.93 6.50
C ASN A 176 14.50 -5.84 6.45
N VAL A 177 13.27 -6.18 6.85
CA VAL A 177 12.17 -5.21 6.99
C VAL A 177 11.78 -5.10 8.46
N SER A 178 11.62 -3.87 8.95
CA SER A 178 11.21 -3.60 10.33
C SER A 178 10.16 -2.50 10.38
N LEU A 179 9.22 -2.65 11.31
CA LEU A 179 8.18 -1.66 11.57
C LEU A 179 8.56 -0.83 12.79
N LEU A 180 8.41 0.50 12.69
CA LEU A 180 8.64 1.40 13.81
C LEU A 180 7.64 1.11 14.93
N LYS A 181 8.15 0.87 16.14
CA LYS A 181 7.33 0.58 17.33
C LYS A 181 7.00 1.87 18.08
N GLY A 182 5.80 1.96 18.64
CA GLY A 182 5.41 3.04 19.55
C GLY A 182 5.02 4.36 18.88
N ALA A 183 4.55 4.33 17.63
CA ALA A 183 4.18 5.52 16.85
C ALA A 183 2.68 5.52 16.43
N PRO A 184 1.71 5.52 17.37
CA PRO A 184 0.28 5.43 17.02
C PRO A 184 -0.19 6.61 16.16
N ASN A 185 -1.14 6.35 15.24
CA ASN A 185 -1.76 7.37 14.38
C ASN A 185 -3.25 7.57 14.69
N ASP A 186 -3.59 8.52 15.55
CA ASP A 186 -4.98 8.73 16.02
C ASP A 186 -5.98 9.10 14.93
N LYS A 187 -5.52 9.48 13.74
CA LYS A 187 -6.37 9.89 12.61
C LYS A 187 -6.94 8.72 11.80
N ALA A 188 -6.36 7.53 11.90
CA ALA A 188 -6.73 6.37 11.11
C ALA A 188 -7.35 5.26 11.98
N ILE A 189 -8.04 4.33 11.32
CA ILE A 189 -8.66 3.19 11.99
C ILE A 189 -7.60 2.37 12.76
N HIS A 190 -7.90 2.06 14.03
CA HIS A 190 -7.01 1.29 14.92
C HIS A 190 -5.57 1.81 15.00
N SER A 191 -5.38 3.12 14.80
CA SER A 191 -4.07 3.77 14.82
C SER A 191 -3.09 3.32 13.74
N SER A 192 -3.58 2.78 12.61
CA SER A 192 -2.77 2.29 11.48
C SER A 192 -2.37 3.37 10.47
N LYS A 193 -1.58 3.02 9.44
CA LYS A 193 -1.30 3.88 8.28
C LYS A 193 -1.36 3.08 6.98
N GLY A 194 -1.64 3.75 5.86
CA GLY A 194 -1.56 3.19 4.50
C GLY A 194 -0.12 2.99 4.01
N ILE A 195 0.12 1.95 3.19
CA ILE A 195 1.47 1.37 2.95
C ILE A 195 1.89 1.14 1.49
N PRO A 196 1.04 0.74 0.52
CA PRO A 196 1.59 0.12 -0.70
C PRO A 196 2.48 1.04 -1.54
N GLU A 197 2.22 2.35 -1.55
CA GLU A 197 2.96 3.28 -2.42
C GLU A 197 4.26 3.84 -1.79
N PRO A 198 4.30 4.25 -0.50
CA PRO A 198 5.51 4.86 0.10
C PRO A 198 6.83 4.08 -0.05
N PRO A 199 6.89 2.74 0.08
CA PRO A 199 8.14 1.99 -0.01
C PRO A 199 8.72 1.91 -1.42
N ILE A 200 7.95 2.18 -2.48
CA ILE A 200 8.44 2.16 -3.87
C ILE A 200 9.60 3.16 -4.02
N CYS A 201 9.43 4.37 -3.49
CA CYS A 201 10.46 5.41 -3.56
C CYS A 201 11.73 5.06 -2.76
N LEU A 202 11.63 4.24 -1.72
CA LEU A 202 12.78 3.85 -0.90
C LEU A 202 13.78 2.97 -1.66
N ALA A 203 13.33 2.29 -2.73
CA ALA A 203 14.20 1.54 -3.60
C ALA A 203 15.20 2.44 -4.38
N SER A 204 14.98 3.76 -4.43
CA SER A 204 15.98 4.70 -4.97
C SER A 204 17.32 4.62 -4.25
N SER A 205 17.35 4.17 -2.99
CA SER A 205 18.58 3.87 -2.25
C SER A 205 19.52 2.93 -3.02
N VAL A 206 18.97 2.05 -3.86
CA VAL A 206 19.77 1.13 -4.69
C VAL A 206 20.48 1.87 -5.82
N ILE A 207 19.81 2.79 -6.53
CA ILE A 207 20.49 3.62 -7.55
C ILE A 207 21.60 4.45 -6.89
N PHE A 208 21.32 5.06 -5.74
CA PHE A 208 22.34 5.87 -5.07
C PHE A 208 23.53 5.02 -4.65
N ALA A 209 23.30 3.80 -4.15
CA ALA A 209 24.38 2.86 -3.86
C ALA A 209 25.14 2.38 -5.10
N ILE A 210 24.50 2.34 -6.28
CA ILE A 210 25.19 2.04 -7.56
C ILE A 210 26.06 3.22 -8.01
N LYS A 211 25.63 4.44 -7.70
CA LYS A 211 26.28 5.67 -8.12
C LYS A 211 27.52 6.01 -7.28
N ASP A 212 27.50 5.68 -5.99
CA ASP A 212 28.57 5.93 -5.03
C ASP A 212 29.87 5.17 -5.38
#